data_AF-A0A8S4NUU6-F1
#
_entry.id   AF-A0A8S4NUU6-F1
#
_cell.length_a   1.000
_cell.length_b   1.000
_cell.length_c   1.000
_cell.angle_alpha   90.00
_cell.angle_beta   90.00
_cell.angle_gamma   90.00
#
_symmetry.space_group_name_H-M   'P 1'
#
loop_
_entity.id
_entity.type
_entity.pdbx_description
1 polymer ?
#
loop_
_entity_poly.entity_id
_entity_poly.type
_entity_poly.pdbx_seq_one_letter_code
_entity_poly.pdbx_strand_id
1 'polypeptide(L)'
;DDNDGIPDIYDDDDDGDGVPDSEQDTDGDGIPDYLDNDDDNDGIIDTKDRDDDGDGIPDYMEELDSDGDGIPDYLDDDDDNDGIPDHLDKDDDGDGVIDAKQLDKSLDSDGDGIPDYLDDDDDNDGIPDYLDTDDDNDGIPDHLEGVNLFADADGDGIPDYLDDGKPLSASLKGVDLLLDTDGDGIPDYLDNDDDGDGIPDYLDDDDDGDGIPDSKEAFQIDTDGDGIPDYLDEDDDNDGIP
;
A
#
# COMPACT_ATOMS: atom_id res chain seq x y z
N ASP A 1 -2.56 -29.30 0.59
CA ASP A 1 -1.39 -30.20 0.68
C ASP A 1 -1.16 -30.82 2.07
N ASP A 2 -1.29 -32.15 2.17
CA ASP A 2 -1.01 -32.97 3.37
C ASP A 2 0.49 -33.33 3.54
N ASN A 3 1.35 -32.81 2.67
CA ASN A 3 2.79 -33.04 2.58
C ASN A 3 3.19 -34.50 2.29
N ASP A 4 2.35 -35.30 1.61
CA ASP A 4 2.72 -36.66 1.21
C ASP A 4 3.66 -36.74 -0.02
N GLY A 5 3.82 -35.61 -0.72
CA GLY A 5 4.66 -35.45 -1.92
C GLY A 5 3.96 -35.74 -3.25
N ILE A 6 2.63 -35.75 -3.27
CA ILE A 6 1.78 -35.67 -4.45
C ILE A 6 1.28 -34.21 -4.53
N PRO A 7 1.50 -33.49 -5.64
CA PRO A 7 0.92 -32.16 -5.79
C PRO A 7 -0.61 -32.22 -5.80
N ASP A 8 -1.29 -31.28 -5.13
CA ASP A 8 -2.75 -31.20 -4.94
C ASP A 8 -3.55 -31.48 -6.22
N ILE A 9 -3.11 -30.96 -7.38
CA ILE A 9 -3.78 -31.25 -8.68
C ILE A 9 -3.85 -32.73 -9.08
N TYR A 10 -3.10 -33.58 -8.37
CA TYR A 10 -2.99 -35.03 -8.54
C TYR A 10 -3.27 -35.81 -7.25
N ASP A 11 -3.50 -35.14 -6.12
CA ASP A 11 -4.02 -35.80 -4.93
C ASP A 11 -5.54 -35.96 -5.06
N ASP A 12 -6.08 -36.94 -4.34
CA ASP A 12 -7.52 -37.15 -4.23
C ASP A 12 -8.00 -36.84 -2.78
N ASP A 13 -7.13 -36.30 -1.90
CA ASP A 13 -7.28 -36.07 -0.44
C ASP A 13 -6.26 -34.97 -0.01
N ASP A 14 -6.42 -33.76 -0.54
CA ASP A 14 -5.46 -32.63 -0.48
C ASP A 14 -5.13 -32.19 0.96
N ASP A 15 -6.04 -32.40 1.91
CA ASP A 15 -5.87 -32.03 3.33
C ASP A 15 -5.43 -33.20 4.24
N GLY A 16 -5.42 -34.42 3.70
CA GLY A 16 -5.03 -35.65 4.38
C GLY A 16 -5.92 -36.04 5.57
N ASP A 17 -7.15 -35.53 5.63
CA ASP A 17 -8.10 -35.82 6.70
C ASP A 17 -8.70 -37.25 6.56
N GLY A 18 -8.53 -37.86 5.37
CA GLY A 18 -9.00 -39.19 5.02
C GLY A 18 -10.37 -39.23 4.34
N VAL A 19 -10.90 -38.07 3.97
CA VAL A 19 -12.06 -37.86 3.10
C VAL A 19 -11.54 -37.39 1.75
N PRO A 20 -11.86 -38.09 0.64
CA PRO A 20 -11.43 -37.59 -0.65
C PRO A 20 -12.06 -36.23 -0.98
N ASP A 21 -11.36 -35.31 -1.66
CA ASP A 21 -11.88 -33.95 -1.96
C ASP A 21 -13.24 -33.99 -2.67
N SER A 22 -13.46 -35.02 -3.49
CA SER A 22 -14.76 -35.25 -4.16
C SER A 22 -15.93 -35.62 -3.21
N GLU A 23 -15.64 -35.87 -1.95
CA GLU A 23 -16.53 -36.18 -0.84
C GLU A 23 -16.44 -35.16 0.32
N GLN A 24 -15.63 -34.08 0.21
CA GLN A 24 -15.62 -32.92 1.12
C GLN A 24 -17.05 -32.35 1.25
N ASP A 25 -17.46 -31.98 2.47
CA ASP A 25 -18.81 -31.54 2.87
C ASP A 25 -18.65 -30.72 4.16
N THR A 26 -18.12 -29.51 4.00
CA THR A 26 -17.55 -28.66 5.07
C THR A 26 -18.59 -28.29 6.13
N ASP A 27 -19.78 -27.85 5.71
CA ASP A 27 -20.90 -27.56 6.60
C ASP A 27 -21.70 -28.81 7.07
N GLY A 28 -21.47 -29.97 6.44
CA GLY A 28 -22.17 -31.22 6.69
C GLY A 28 -23.65 -31.23 6.31
N ASP A 29 -24.08 -30.42 5.33
CA ASP A 29 -25.45 -30.37 4.82
C ASP A 29 -25.78 -31.56 3.89
N GLY A 30 -24.74 -32.22 3.36
CA GLY A 30 -24.80 -33.38 2.50
C GLY A 30 -24.76 -33.07 1.00
N ILE A 31 -24.45 -31.83 0.63
CA ILE A 31 -24.00 -31.41 -0.70
C ILE A 31 -22.47 -31.29 -0.62
N PRO A 32 -21.72 -32.02 -1.46
CA PRO A 32 -20.27 -31.86 -1.45
C PRO A 32 -19.84 -30.47 -1.94
N ASP A 33 -18.78 -29.92 -1.36
CA ASP A 33 -18.29 -28.54 -1.53
C ASP A 33 -18.19 -28.12 -3.01
N TYR A 34 -17.59 -28.95 -3.88
CA TYR A 34 -17.54 -28.67 -5.34
C TYR A 34 -18.92 -28.54 -6.06
N LEU A 35 -20.03 -28.84 -5.38
CA LEU A 35 -21.41 -28.65 -5.82
C LEU A 35 -22.24 -27.73 -4.92
N ASP A 36 -21.73 -27.32 -3.76
CA ASP A 36 -22.36 -26.29 -2.95
C ASP A 36 -22.00 -24.90 -3.51
N ASN A 37 -22.57 -23.87 -2.93
CA ASN A 37 -22.37 -22.48 -3.32
C ASN A 37 -22.16 -21.57 -2.10
N ASP A 38 -22.01 -22.18 -0.93
CA ASP A 38 -21.95 -21.62 0.43
C ASP A 38 -21.40 -22.74 1.34
N ASP A 39 -20.11 -23.09 1.15
CA ASP A 39 -19.45 -24.31 1.66
C ASP A 39 -19.41 -24.38 3.21
N ASP A 40 -19.33 -23.25 3.90
CA ASP A 40 -19.41 -23.14 5.36
C ASP A 40 -20.81 -22.79 5.91
N ASN A 41 -21.74 -22.44 5.02
CA ASN A 41 -23.13 -22.08 5.29
C ASN A 41 -23.31 -20.83 6.18
N ASP A 42 -22.39 -19.87 6.13
CA ASP A 42 -22.47 -18.59 6.87
C ASP A 42 -23.45 -17.59 6.23
N GLY A 43 -23.82 -17.83 4.97
CA GLY A 43 -24.78 -17.03 4.19
C GLY A 43 -24.17 -15.99 3.24
N ILE A 44 -22.85 -15.99 3.08
CA ILE A 44 -22.12 -15.44 1.94
C ILE A 44 -22.14 -16.54 0.83
N ILE A 45 -21.60 -16.30 -0.35
CA ILE A 45 -21.52 -17.34 -1.39
C ILE A 45 -20.06 -17.49 -1.73
N ASP A 46 -19.52 -18.69 -1.92
CA ASP A 46 -18.06 -18.95 -2.04
C ASP A 46 -17.38 -17.96 -3.00
N THR A 47 -18.00 -17.71 -4.16
CA THR A 47 -17.51 -16.72 -5.15
C THR A 47 -17.39 -15.26 -4.68
N LYS A 48 -17.78 -14.98 -3.45
CA LYS A 48 -17.77 -13.70 -2.73
C LYS A 48 -17.40 -13.88 -1.26
N ASP A 49 -17.18 -15.11 -0.84
CA ASP A 49 -16.63 -15.39 0.46
C ASP A 49 -15.13 -15.17 0.39
N ARG A 50 -14.54 -14.92 1.54
CA ARG A 50 -13.09 -14.73 1.67
C ARG A 50 -12.45 -15.83 2.53
N ASP A 51 -13.27 -16.70 3.08
CA ASP A 51 -12.96 -17.84 3.95
C ASP A 51 -14.09 -18.86 3.66
N ASP A 52 -14.14 -19.37 2.43
CA ASP A 52 -15.30 -20.11 1.92
C ASP A 52 -15.57 -21.43 2.67
N ASP A 53 -14.53 -21.99 3.30
CA ASP A 53 -14.61 -23.16 4.16
C ASP A 53 -14.77 -22.83 5.68
N GLY A 54 -14.63 -21.55 6.03
CA GLY A 54 -14.82 -21.03 7.38
C GLY A 54 -13.79 -21.53 8.41
N ASP A 55 -12.60 -21.94 7.96
CA ASP A 55 -11.54 -22.45 8.83
C ASP A 55 -10.78 -21.32 9.58
N GLY A 56 -10.94 -20.08 9.12
CA GLY A 56 -10.35 -18.87 9.67
C GLY A 56 -9.03 -18.46 9.01
N ILE A 57 -8.67 -19.07 7.89
CA ILE A 57 -7.60 -18.70 6.98
C ILE A 57 -8.26 -18.18 5.70
N PRO A 58 -7.96 -16.95 5.26
CA PRO A 58 -8.58 -16.44 4.05
C PRO A 58 -8.15 -17.20 2.78
N ASP A 59 -9.05 -17.40 1.82
CA ASP A 59 -8.82 -18.14 0.57
C ASP A 59 -7.55 -17.66 -0.17
N TYR A 60 -7.29 -16.35 -0.17
CA TYR A 60 -6.13 -15.79 -0.87
C TYR A 60 -4.78 -16.20 -0.22
N MET A 61 -4.75 -16.45 1.09
CA MET A 61 -3.57 -16.97 1.78
C MET A 61 -3.35 -18.43 1.42
N GLU A 62 -4.42 -19.18 1.17
CA GLU A 62 -4.35 -20.59 0.82
C GLU A 62 -3.90 -20.82 -0.64
N GLU A 63 -4.19 -19.87 -1.53
CA GLU A 63 -3.75 -19.90 -2.93
C GLU A 63 -2.31 -19.42 -3.15
N LEU A 64 -1.69 -18.76 -2.16
CA LEU A 64 -0.35 -18.20 -2.31
C LEU A 64 0.71 -19.31 -2.19
N ASP A 65 1.46 -19.53 -3.27
CA ASP A 65 2.55 -20.52 -3.40
C ASP A 65 3.65 -19.90 -4.28
N SER A 66 4.58 -19.19 -3.63
CA SER A 66 5.55 -18.29 -4.25
C SER A 66 6.55 -19.03 -5.16
N ASP A 67 6.94 -20.24 -4.80
CA ASP A 67 7.87 -21.05 -5.58
C ASP A 67 7.20 -22.13 -6.47
N GLY A 68 5.90 -22.36 -6.28
CA GLY A 68 5.11 -23.31 -7.03
C GLY A 68 5.39 -24.77 -6.66
N ASP A 69 5.81 -25.06 -5.42
CA ASP A 69 6.12 -26.41 -4.95
C ASP A 69 4.90 -27.18 -4.42
N GLY A 70 3.79 -26.47 -4.20
CA GLY A 70 2.51 -27.00 -3.75
C GLY A 70 2.22 -26.79 -2.26
N ILE A 71 3.18 -26.26 -1.49
CA ILE A 71 2.97 -25.86 -0.10
C ILE A 71 2.59 -24.38 -0.10
N PRO A 72 1.41 -23.99 0.44
CA PRO A 72 1.08 -22.57 0.56
C PRO A 72 2.09 -21.83 1.45
N ASP A 73 2.41 -20.58 1.13
CA ASP A 73 3.42 -19.75 1.82
C ASP A 73 3.17 -19.70 3.34
N TYR A 74 1.91 -19.63 3.78
CA TYR A 74 1.61 -19.59 5.23
C TYR A 74 1.98 -20.89 6.00
N LEU A 75 2.26 -21.98 5.27
CA LEU A 75 2.72 -23.28 5.78
C LEU A 75 4.16 -23.63 5.37
N ASP A 76 4.79 -22.88 4.48
CA ASP A 76 6.19 -23.06 4.10
C ASP A 76 7.13 -22.36 5.12
N ASP A 77 8.37 -22.84 5.21
CA ASP A 77 9.46 -22.25 6.01
C ASP A 77 10.54 -21.60 5.09
N ASP A 78 10.38 -21.65 3.75
CA ASP A 78 11.29 -21.17 2.68
C ASP A 78 10.48 -20.85 1.38
N ASP A 79 9.58 -19.84 1.43
CA ASP A 79 8.52 -19.56 0.42
C ASP A 79 9.02 -19.44 -1.05
N ASP A 80 10.25 -18.97 -1.27
CA ASP A 80 10.86 -18.83 -2.61
C ASP A 80 11.83 -19.98 -2.98
N ASN A 81 12.02 -20.95 -2.08
CA ASN A 81 12.94 -22.07 -2.16
C ASN A 81 14.40 -21.67 -2.55
N ASP A 82 14.87 -20.47 -2.20
CA ASP A 82 16.25 -20.03 -2.46
C ASP A 82 17.28 -20.65 -1.49
N GLY A 83 16.78 -21.21 -0.39
CA GLY A 83 17.55 -21.88 0.66
C GLY A 83 17.90 -21.00 1.85
N ILE A 84 17.24 -19.86 2.01
CA ILE A 84 17.27 -18.98 3.18
C ILE A 84 15.87 -18.97 3.79
N PRO A 85 15.67 -19.59 4.96
CA PRO A 85 14.34 -19.63 5.57
C PRO A 85 13.76 -18.23 5.82
N ASP A 86 12.45 -18.04 5.66
CA ASP A 86 11.77 -16.72 5.60
C ASP A 86 12.12 -15.84 6.80
N HIS A 87 12.12 -16.41 8.01
CA HIS A 87 12.49 -15.70 9.23
C HIS A 87 13.94 -15.14 9.25
N LEU A 88 14.76 -15.47 8.25
CA LEU A 88 16.10 -14.97 7.98
C LEU A 88 16.25 -14.34 6.59
N ASP A 89 15.26 -14.49 5.71
CA ASP A 89 15.18 -13.77 4.45
C ASP A 89 14.73 -12.31 4.69
N LYS A 90 14.84 -11.52 3.64
CA LYS A 90 14.40 -10.14 3.54
C LYS A 90 13.55 -9.92 2.30
N ASP A 91 13.31 -10.96 1.52
CA ASP A 91 12.58 -11.04 0.24
C ASP A 91 12.05 -12.49 0.20
N ASP A 92 11.22 -12.85 1.20
CA ASP A 92 10.82 -14.24 1.47
C ASP A 92 10.05 -14.89 0.32
N ASP A 93 9.23 -14.12 -0.40
CA ASP A 93 8.52 -14.55 -1.61
C ASP A 93 9.33 -14.43 -2.93
N GLY A 94 10.54 -13.86 -2.87
CA GLY A 94 11.42 -13.69 -4.01
C GLY A 94 10.88 -12.80 -5.15
N ASP A 95 9.91 -11.93 -4.87
CA ASP A 95 9.31 -11.01 -5.84
C ASP A 95 10.26 -9.86 -6.25
N GLY A 96 11.32 -9.64 -5.47
CA GLY A 96 12.35 -8.63 -5.69
C GLY A 96 12.11 -7.29 -4.97
N VAL A 97 11.09 -7.22 -4.14
CA VAL A 97 10.82 -6.21 -3.11
C VAL A 97 11.26 -6.80 -1.77
N ILE A 98 11.85 -5.98 -0.90
CA ILE A 98 12.25 -6.50 0.41
C ILE A 98 11.04 -6.48 1.37
N ASP A 99 10.81 -7.49 2.21
CA ASP A 99 9.62 -7.55 3.10
C ASP A 99 9.56 -6.35 4.06
N ALA A 100 10.71 -5.76 4.41
CA ALA A 100 10.74 -4.52 5.20
C ALA A 100 10.23 -3.26 4.46
N LYS A 101 9.91 -3.40 3.17
CA LYS A 101 9.34 -2.39 2.28
C LYS A 101 7.99 -2.80 1.68
N GLN A 102 7.65 -4.09 1.68
CA GLN A 102 6.24 -4.48 1.63
C GLN A 102 5.65 -3.99 2.95
N LEU A 103 4.79 -2.97 2.90
CA LEU A 103 4.10 -2.47 4.08
C LEU A 103 3.13 -3.58 4.53
N ASP A 104 3.63 -4.54 5.32
CA ASP A 104 2.87 -5.63 5.95
C ASP A 104 1.98 -6.44 4.97
N LYS A 105 2.33 -7.69 4.65
CA LYS A 105 1.47 -8.63 3.87
C LYS A 105 0.07 -8.86 4.48
N SER A 106 -0.21 -8.27 5.66
CA SER A 106 -1.51 -8.25 6.32
C SER A 106 -2.20 -6.88 6.38
N LEU A 107 -1.65 -5.85 5.72
CA LEU A 107 -2.33 -4.58 5.52
C LEU A 107 -3.51 -4.80 4.58
N ASP A 108 -4.66 -4.25 4.95
CA ASP A 108 -5.99 -4.44 4.37
C ASP A 108 -6.75 -3.15 4.72
N SER A 109 -6.48 -2.12 3.94
CA SER A 109 -6.72 -0.71 4.29
C SER A 109 -8.20 -0.36 4.29
N ASP A 110 -8.96 -0.92 3.37
CA ASP A 110 -10.42 -0.83 3.36
C ASP A 110 -11.10 -1.87 4.28
N GLY A 111 -10.34 -2.84 4.78
CA GLY A 111 -10.80 -3.90 5.67
C GLY A 111 -11.73 -4.88 4.96
N ASP A 112 -11.56 -5.05 3.66
CA ASP A 112 -12.31 -6.00 2.90
C ASP A 112 -11.72 -7.41 3.08
N GLY A 113 -10.42 -7.58 3.24
CA GLY A 113 -9.78 -8.87 3.47
C GLY A 113 -9.06 -9.40 2.25
N ILE A 114 -8.89 -8.60 1.21
CA ILE A 114 -7.80 -8.72 0.24
C ILE A 114 -6.69 -7.81 0.77
N PRO A 115 -5.45 -8.30 0.96
CA PRO A 115 -4.40 -7.41 1.37
C PRO A 115 -4.05 -6.41 0.27
N ASP A 116 -3.64 -5.22 0.68
CA ASP A 116 -3.32 -4.10 -0.21
C ASP A 116 -2.39 -4.51 -1.38
N TYR A 117 -1.35 -5.31 -1.12
CA TYR A 117 -0.45 -5.77 -2.19
C TYR A 117 -1.09 -6.66 -3.29
N LEU A 118 -2.32 -7.14 -3.06
CA LEU A 118 -3.15 -7.94 -3.96
C LEU A 118 -4.47 -7.26 -4.35
N ASP A 119 -4.82 -6.14 -3.74
CA ASP A 119 -5.97 -5.34 -4.17
C ASP A 119 -5.53 -4.44 -5.35
N ASP A 120 -6.51 -4.03 -6.17
CA ASP A 120 -6.31 -3.07 -7.27
C ASP A 120 -6.95 -1.70 -6.91
N ASP A 121 -7.50 -1.56 -5.69
CA ASP A 121 -8.27 -0.43 -5.12
C ASP A 121 -8.24 -0.52 -3.57
N ASP A 122 -7.06 -0.32 -2.96
CA ASP A 122 -6.70 -0.60 -1.55
C ASP A 122 -7.62 0.06 -0.50
N ASP A 123 -8.19 1.23 -0.80
CA ASP A 123 -9.13 1.95 0.05
C ASP A 123 -10.62 1.85 -0.41
N ASN A 124 -10.84 1.17 -1.54
CA ASN A 124 -12.11 0.95 -2.21
C ASN A 124 -12.91 2.24 -2.50
N ASP A 125 -12.23 3.36 -2.78
CA ASP A 125 -12.86 4.63 -3.14
C ASP A 125 -13.35 4.68 -4.61
N GLY A 126 -12.85 3.75 -5.43
CA GLY A 126 -13.19 3.60 -6.84
C GLY A 126 -12.19 4.22 -7.82
N ILE A 127 -11.03 4.66 -7.34
CA ILE A 127 -9.84 5.01 -8.12
C ILE A 127 -8.84 3.85 -7.95
N PRO A 128 -8.50 3.12 -9.03
CA PRO A 128 -7.52 2.04 -8.89
C PRO A 128 -6.14 2.57 -8.48
N ASP A 129 -5.40 1.86 -7.63
CA ASP A 129 -4.15 2.32 -6.99
C ASP A 129 -3.14 2.92 -7.98
N TYR A 130 -2.99 2.31 -9.16
CA TYR A 130 -2.08 2.84 -10.20
C TYR A 130 -2.46 4.23 -10.76
N LEU A 131 -3.62 4.75 -10.39
CA LEU A 131 -4.15 6.09 -10.67
C LEU A 131 -4.48 6.87 -9.40
N ASP A 132 -4.41 6.23 -8.23
CA ASP A 132 -4.50 6.90 -6.95
C ASP A 132 -3.18 7.61 -6.62
N THR A 133 -3.25 8.55 -5.71
CA THR A 133 -2.12 9.28 -5.16
C THR A 133 -1.90 9.00 -3.67
N ASP A 134 -2.86 8.34 -3.02
CA ASP A 134 -2.90 7.91 -1.61
C ASP A 134 -3.74 6.60 -1.56
N ASP A 135 -3.20 5.53 -2.14
CA ASP A 135 -3.90 4.26 -2.42
C ASP A 135 -4.50 3.60 -1.16
N ASP A 136 -3.81 3.70 -0.02
CA ASP A 136 -4.28 3.18 1.27
C ASP A 136 -5.10 4.19 2.11
N ASN A 137 -5.19 5.44 1.65
CA ASN A 137 -5.88 6.57 2.29
C ASN A 137 -5.49 6.78 3.77
N ASP A 138 -4.24 6.47 4.12
CA ASP A 138 -3.69 6.69 5.45
C ASP A 138 -3.30 8.17 5.70
N GLY A 139 -3.31 8.96 4.62
CA GLY A 139 -2.96 10.38 4.59
C GLY A 139 -1.48 10.64 4.25
N ILE A 140 -0.75 9.64 3.74
CA ILE A 140 0.60 9.73 3.23
C ILE A 140 0.57 9.31 1.74
N PRO A 141 0.69 10.27 0.81
CA PRO A 141 0.70 9.95 -0.61
C PRO A 141 1.76 8.89 -1.01
N ASP A 142 1.44 7.98 -1.94
CA ASP A 142 2.26 6.80 -2.33
C ASP A 142 3.70 7.19 -2.71
N HIS A 143 3.87 8.37 -3.30
CA HIS A 143 5.17 8.86 -3.74
C HIS A 143 6.10 9.28 -2.57
N LEU A 144 5.52 9.49 -1.38
CA LEU A 144 6.21 9.76 -0.12
C LEU A 144 6.36 8.50 0.74
N GLU A 145 5.56 7.46 0.48
CA GLU A 145 5.69 6.19 1.15
C GLU A 145 7.05 5.51 0.93
N GLY A 146 7.50 4.74 1.94
CA GLY A 146 8.82 4.13 1.94
C GLY A 146 9.99 5.11 2.18
N VAL A 147 9.72 6.41 2.33
CA VAL A 147 10.59 7.35 3.04
C VAL A 147 10.38 7.11 4.54
N ASN A 148 11.43 7.21 5.37
CA ASN A 148 11.35 6.87 6.80
C ASN A 148 10.59 7.96 7.59
N LEU A 149 9.29 8.09 7.31
CA LEU A 149 8.34 9.07 7.83
C LEU A 149 8.09 8.84 9.32
N PHE A 150 8.11 7.59 9.80
CA PHE A 150 8.01 7.26 11.23
C PHE A 150 9.27 7.58 12.05
N ALA A 151 10.24 8.29 11.48
CA ALA A 151 11.34 8.82 12.27
C ALA A 151 10.78 9.80 13.30
N ASP A 152 11.06 9.57 14.57
CA ASP A 152 10.81 10.51 15.68
C ASP A 152 12.18 10.84 16.27
N ALA A 153 12.87 11.79 15.64
CA ALA A 153 14.25 12.11 15.93
C ALA A 153 14.44 12.68 17.34
N ASP A 154 13.38 13.25 17.92
CA ASP A 154 13.40 13.95 19.19
C ASP A 154 12.77 13.14 20.35
N GLY A 155 12.00 12.11 20.02
CA GLY A 155 11.44 11.11 20.92
C GLY A 155 10.21 11.59 21.68
N ASP A 156 9.48 12.59 21.17
CA ASP A 156 8.32 13.17 21.83
C ASP A 156 6.99 12.48 21.48
N GLY A 157 7.02 11.54 20.52
CA GLY A 157 5.88 10.75 20.09
C GLY A 157 5.08 11.39 18.95
N ILE A 158 5.57 12.48 18.35
CA ILE A 158 5.09 13.03 17.09
C ILE A 158 6.13 12.63 16.02
N PRO A 159 5.74 11.95 14.94
CA PRO A 159 6.65 11.68 13.83
C PRO A 159 7.24 12.97 13.25
N ASP A 160 8.47 12.92 12.74
CA ASP A 160 9.21 14.08 12.25
C ASP A 160 8.45 14.82 11.12
N TYR A 161 7.55 14.15 10.38
CA TYR A 161 6.67 14.77 9.36
C TYR A 161 5.48 15.54 9.94
N LEU A 162 5.18 15.40 11.23
CA LEU A 162 4.12 16.10 11.97
C LEU A 162 4.69 17.01 13.08
N ASP A 163 6.01 17.08 13.25
CA ASP A 163 6.67 17.90 14.28
C ASP A 163 6.92 19.32 13.77
N ASP A 164 5.92 20.18 14.00
CA ASP A 164 5.97 21.62 13.76
C ASP A 164 7.15 22.29 14.49
N GLY A 165 8.29 22.42 13.80
CA GLY A 165 9.21 23.51 14.10
C GLY A 165 10.70 23.33 13.85
N LYS A 166 11.20 22.28 13.18
CA LYS A 166 12.59 22.27 12.67
C LYS A 166 12.81 21.46 11.38
N PRO A 167 13.67 21.97 10.48
CA PRO A 167 13.77 21.47 9.11
C PRO A 167 14.39 20.07 9.04
N LEU A 168 13.69 19.15 8.41
CA LEU A 168 14.25 17.94 7.82
C LEU A 168 15.18 18.35 6.68
N SER A 169 16.47 18.40 6.97
CA SER A 169 17.53 18.47 5.96
C SER A 169 17.60 17.11 5.22
N ALA A 170 16.66 16.84 4.32
CA ALA A 170 16.73 15.75 3.35
C ALA A 170 16.70 16.29 1.91
N SER A 171 17.58 17.26 1.64
CA SER A 171 17.87 17.80 0.30
C SER A 171 18.16 16.69 -0.73
N LEU A 172 17.12 16.22 -1.43
CA LEU A 172 17.18 15.59 -2.75
C LEU A 172 17.10 16.71 -3.78
N LYS A 173 18.25 17.30 -4.11
CA LYS A 173 18.45 18.20 -5.26
C LYS A 173 17.26 19.13 -5.60
N GLY A 174 16.92 20.03 -4.68
CA GLY A 174 16.17 21.23 -5.01
C GLY A 174 14.66 21.05 -5.19
N VAL A 175 14.11 19.95 -4.69
CA VAL A 175 12.68 19.83 -4.37
C VAL A 175 12.64 19.44 -2.91
N ASP A 176 12.16 20.34 -2.05
CA ASP A 176 11.92 20.02 -0.64
C ASP A 176 10.47 19.57 -0.58
N LEU A 177 10.21 18.30 -0.90
CA LEU A 177 8.87 17.68 -1.00
C LEU A 177 8.07 17.68 0.32
N LEU A 178 8.63 18.31 1.36
CA LEU A 178 8.10 18.40 2.72
C LEU A 178 8.15 19.85 3.23
N LEU A 179 8.29 20.81 2.32
CA LEU A 179 8.13 22.22 2.65
C LEU A 179 6.63 22.49 2.82
N ASP A 180 6.28 23.08 3.95
CA ASP A 180 4.95 23.57 4.33
C ASP A 180 5.22 24.93 4.97
N THR A 181 5.15 25.97 4.15
CA THR A 181 5.70 27.29 4.43
C THR A 181 4.82 28.06 5.43
N ASP A 182 3.50 27.88 5.37
CA ASP A 182 2.54 28.52 6.28
C ASP A 182 2.15 27.66 7.50
N GLY A 183 2.42 26.35 7.45
CA GLY A 183 2.15 25.38 8.50
C GLY A 183 0.67 24.99 8.63
N ASP A 184 -0.10 25.05 7.55
CA ASP A 184 -1.52 24.68 7.55
C ASP A 184 -1.77 23.17 7.37
N GLY A 185 -0.70 22.43 7.03
CA GLY A 185 -0.70 20.98 6.85
C GLY A 185 -0.86 20.54 5.40
N ILE A 186 -0.89 21.46 4.44
CA ILE A 186 -0.77 21.18 3.01
C ILE A 186 0.68 21.48 2.62
N PRO A 187 1.45 20.51 2.09
CA PRO A 187 2.78 20.79 1.58
C PRO A 187 2.74 21.80 0.43
N ASP A 188 3.74 22.69 0.31
CA ASP A 188 3.83 23.75 -0.72
C ASP A 188 3.60 23.20 -2.13
N TYR A 189 4.01 21.96 -2.39
CA TYR A 189 3.83 21.34 -3.71
C TYR A 189 2.37 20.98 -4.06
N LEU A 190 1.44 21.11 -3.10
CA LEU A 190 -0.02 20.91 -3.20
C LEU A 190 -0.80 22.12 -2.65
N ASP A 191 -0.10 23.17 -2.23
CA ASP A 191 -0.72 24.40 -1.76
C ASP A 191 -0.72 25.42 -2.90
N ASN A 192 -1.75 26.26 -2.93
CA ASN A 192 -1.89 27.35 -3.90
C ASN A 192 -1.68 28.72 -3.23
N ASP A 193 -1.32 28.76 -1.94
CA ASP A 193 -1.07 29.96 -1.11
C ASP A 193 0.03 29.62 -0.08
N ASP A 194 1.23 29.26 -0.55
CA ASP A 194 2.36 28.72 0.23
C ASP A 194 2.68 29.47 1.55
N ASP A 195 2.55 30.80 1.58
CA ASP A 195 2.81 31.62 2.77
C ASP A 195 1.57 32.00 3.60
N GLY A 196 0.38 31.57 3.14
CA GLY A 196 -0.91 31.76 3.78
C GLY A 196 -1.33 33.23 3.92
N ASP A 197 -0.82 34.14 3.08
CA ASP A 197 -1.18 35.55 3.12
C ASP A 197 -2.52 35.87 2.43
N GLY A 198 -3.04 34.92 1.64
CA GLY A 198 -4.30 34.98 0.92
C GLY A 198 -4.18 35.49 -0.51
N ILE A 199 -2.99 35.45 -1.09
CA ILE A 199 -2.70 35.74 -2.49
C ILE A 199 -2.17 34.44 -3.12
N PRO A 200 -2.88 33.88 -4.12
CA PRO A 200 -2.41 32.65 -4.73
C PRO A 200 -1.03 32.79 -5.35
N ASP A 201 -0.21 31.73 -5.31
CA ASP A 201 1.23 31.78 -5.66
C ASP A 201 1.49 32.31 -7.07
N TYR A 202 0.69 31.92 -8.06
CA TYR A 202 0.74 32.47 -9.43
C TYR A 202 0.45 33.98 -9.56
N LEU A 203 -0.09 34.61 -8.51
CA LEU A 203 -0.35 36.04 -8.39
C LEU A 203 0.51 36.73 -7.33
N ASP A 204 1.26 35.98 -6.53
CA ASP A 204 2.22 36.53 -5.59
C ASP A 204 3.51 36.97 -6.31
N ASP A 205 4.18 37.97 -5.74
CA ASP A 205 5.52 38.40 -6.16
C ASP A 205 6.62 37.84 -5.21
N ASP A 206 6.25 37.11 -4.14
CA ASP A 206 7.06 36.54 -3.03
C ASP A 206 6.33 35.32 -2.42
N ASP A 207 6.09 34.27 -3.22
CA ASP A 207 5.29 33.06 -2.90
C ASP A 207 5.66 32.39 -1.56
N ASP A 208 6.95 32.25 -1.25
CA ASP A 208 7.43 31.66 0.00
C ASP A 208 7.50 32.62 1.21
N GLY A 209 7.12 33.89 1.01
CA GLY A 209 7.14 34.94 2.03
C GLY A 209 8.52 35.25 2.66
N ASP A 210 9.64 34.82 2.05
CA ASP A 210 10.98 34.96 2.63
C ASP A 210 11.55 36.40 2.53
N GLY A 211 10.91 37.24 1.71
CA GLY A 211 11.27 38.62 1.43
C GLY A 211 12.20 38.82 0.23
N ILE A 212 12.42 37.78 -0.58
CA ILE A 212 13.14 37.77 -1.85
C ILE A 212 12.15 37.44 -2.97
N PRO A 213 11.72 38.46 -3.75
CA PRO A 213 10.74 38.22 -4.80
C PRO A 213 11.17 37.14 -5.81
N ASP A 214 10.27 36.25 -6.24
CA ASP A 214 10.49 35.06 -7.09
C ASP A 214 11.26 35.42 -8.37
N SER A 215 10.98 36.61 -8.91
CA SER A 215 11.72 37.22 -10.03
C SER A 215 13.25 37.36 -9.83
N LYS A 216 13.75 37.25 -8.60
CA LYS A 216 15.16 37.34 -8.21
C LYS A 216 15.71 36.05 -7.64
N GLU A 217 14.87 35.06 -7.46
CA GLU A 217 15.28 33.78 -6.95
C GLU A 217 16.14 33.02 -7.96
N ALA A 218 17.08 32.25 -7.41
CA ALA A 218 18.06 31.52 -8.21
C ALA A 218 17.56 30.12 -8.60
N PHE A 219 16.57 29.64 -7.87
CA PHE A 219 15.79 28.44 -8.14
C PHE A 219 14.40 28.94 -8.48
N GLN A 220 13.83 28.39 -9.55
CA GLN A 220 12.44 28.57 -9.87
C GLN A 220 11.85 27.23 -9.48
N ILE A 221 11.00 27.23 -8.46
CA ILE A 221 10.26 26.04 -8.05
C ILE A 221 9.27 25.72 -9.20
N ASP A 222 9.11 24.43 -9.46
CA ASP A 222 8.42 23.79 -10.60
C ASP A 222 7.86 22.50 -10.00
N THR A 223 6.76 22.68 -9.28
CA THR A 223 6.18 21.83 -8.25
C THR A 223 5.63 20.53 -8.85
N ASP A 224 4.84 20.60 -9.91
CA ASP A 224 4.36 19.44 -10.66
C ASP A 224 5.38 18.89 -11.69
N GLY A 225 6.47 19.63 -11.92
CA GLY A 225 7.53 19.26 -12.85
C GLY A 225 7.14 19.32 -14.33
N ASP A 226 6.11 20.07 -14.71
CA ASP A 226 5.68 20.23 -16.10
C ASP A 226 6.64 21.14 -16.92
N GLY A 227 7.51 21.87 -16.23
CA GLY A 227 8.49 22.78 -16.80
C GLY A 227 8.07 24.25 -16.86
N ILE A 228 6.93 24.60 -16.25
CA ILE A 228 6.47 25.95 -15.93
C ILE A 228 6.75 26.18 -14.44
N PRO A 229 7.47 27.25 -14.09
CA PRO A 229 7.63 27.58 -12.67
C PRO A 229 6.32 27.97 -11.99
N ASP A 230 6.16 27.66 -10.71
CA ASP A 230 4.93 27.81 -9.92
C ASP A 230 4.33 29.22 -10.01
N TYR A 231 5.14 30.26 -9.77
CA TYR A 231 4.74 31.68 -9.97
C TYR A 231 4.26 32.06 -11.41
N LEU A 232 4.37 31.16 -12.40
CA LEU A 232 3.85 31.28 -13.77
C LEU A 232 2.87 30.19 -14.17
N ASP A 233 2.66 29.19 -13.33
CA ASP A 233 1.68 28.14 -13.54
C ASP A 233 0.30 28.60 -13.07
N GLU A 234 -0.76 28.18 -13.75
CA GLU A 234 -2.13 28.43 -13.28
C GLU A 234 -2.68 27.21 -12.54
N ASP A 235 -1.94 26.10 -12.44
CA ASP A 235 -2.34 24.78 -11.91
C ASP A 235 -1.05 24.08 -11.44
N ASP A 236 -0.29 24.75 -10.55
CA ASP A 236 1.05 24.36 -10.09
C ASP A 236 1.07 23.03 -9.34
N ASP A 237 -0.03 22.64 -8.69
CA ASP A 237 -0.23 21.33 -8.05
C ASP A 237 -0.78 20.24 -9.00
N ASN A 238 -1.18 20.62 -10.21
CA ASN A 238 -1.76 19.77 -11.26
C ASN A 238 -3.00 18.97 -10.81
N ASP A 239 -3.77 19.51 -9.85
CA ASP A 239 -5.02 18.91 -9.37
C ASP A 239 -6.19 19.13 -10.36
N GLY A 240 -5.98 19.95 -11.40
CA GLY A 240 -6.94 20.27 -12.45
C GLY A 240 -7.87 21.44 -12.09
N ILE A 241 -7.56 22.20 -11.05
CA ILE A 241 -8.22 23.40 -10.56
C ILE A 241 -7.24 24.58 -10.60
N PRO A 242 -7.53 25.62 -11.41
CA PRO A 242 -6.73 26.84 -11.42
C PRO A 242 -7.19 27.94 -10.45
#